data_AF-A0A923AIV9-F1
#
_entry.id   AF-A0A923AIV9-F1
#
_cell.length_a   1.000
_cell.length_b   1.000
_cell.length_c   1.000
_cell.angle_alpha   90.00
_cell.angle_beta   90.00
_cell.angle_gamma   90.00
#
_symmetry.space_group_name_H-M   'P 1'
#
loop_
_entity.id
_entity.type
_entity.pdbx_description
1 polymer ?
#
loop_
_entity_poly.entity_id
_entity_poly.type
_entity_poly.pdbx_seq_one_letter_code
_entity_poly.pdbx_strand_id
1 'polypeptide(L)'
;AYSSRKPRHNEVKWCPGQSAPGAVDGTVRSMTDSIADEIAREISPRTERYDLRFYESRDAMPKEMHTRFKDAIRATQRDLPGACRELEAMEAAAPQFAIAYDVGICAEARGDYEAAIDAYRRAATLRPRDTADFDSATDRVRKLIVQRDDERARR
;
A
#
# COMPACT_ATOMS: atom_id res chain seq x y z
N ALA A 1 7.75 -22.65 3.63
CA ALA A 1 7.65 -23.54 4.81
C ALA A 1 6.28 -23.33 5.46
N TYR A 2 5.37 -24.30 5.35
CA TYR A 2 3.97 -24.20 5.81
C TYR A 2 3.79 -24.74 7.24
N SER A 3 4.60 -24.25 8.19
CA SER A 3 4.57 -24.73 9.59
C SER A 3 4.11 -23.68 10.60
N SER A 4 3.65 -22.51 10.15
CA SER A 4 3.17 -21.46 11.05
C SER A 4 1.77 -21.79 11.56
N ARG A 5 1.58 -21.71 12.89
CA ARG A 5 0.25 -21.84 13.51
C ARG A 5 -0.55 -20.55 13.28
N LYS A 6 -1.83 -20.68 12.92
CA LYS A 6 -2.75 -19.56 12.67
C LYS A 6 -3.94 -19.56 13.65
N PRO A 7 -3.72 -19.31 14.96
CA PRO A 7 -4.80 -19.37 15.94
C PRO A 7 -5.80 -18.22 15.77
N ARG A 8 -7.05 -18.48 16.16
CA ARG A 8 -8.07 -17.46 16.41
C ARG A 8 -8.53 -17.59 17.85
N HIS A 9 -8.82 -16.46 18.49
CA HIS A 9 -9.28 -16.40 19.86
C HIS A 9 -10.43 -15.41 19.98
N ASN A 10 -11.48 -15.78 20.71
CA ASN A 10 -12.62 -14.92 21.00
C ASN A 10 -13.06 -15.18 22.44
N GLU A 11 -13.19 -14.11 23.21
CA GLU A 11 -13.68 -14.12 24.58
C GLU A 11 -14.80 -13.09 24.67
N VAL A 12 -15.95 -13.50 25.21
CA VAL A 12 -17.08 -12.59 25.45
C VAL A 12 -17.50 -12.69 26.90
N LYS A 13 -17.70 -11.53 27.53
CA LYS A 13 -18.22 -11.39 28.89
C LYS A 13 -19.56 -10.68 28.82
N TRP A 14 -20.55 -11.17 29.55
CA TRP A 14 -21.87 -10.55 29.64
C TRP A 14 -22.38 -10.58 31.09
N CYS A 15 -23.22 -9.60 31.43
CA CYS A 15 -23.81 -9.47 32.76
C CYS A 15 -25.15 -10.22 32.87
N PRO A 16 -25.56 -10.61 34.08
CA PRO A 16 -26.91 -11.13 34.31
C PRO A 16 -27.99 -10.14 33.81
N GLY A 17 -28.93 -10.63 33.00
CA GLY A 17 -30.02 -9.82 32.42
C GLY A 17 -29.75 -9.22 31.04
N GLN A 18 -28.54 -9.35 30.49
CA GLN A 18 -28.25 -9.02 29.10
C GLN A 18 -28.44 -10.23 28.19
N SER A 19 -28.79 -10.00 26.93
CA SER A 19 -28.82 -11.05 25.91
C SER A 19 -27.46 -11.73 25.81
N ALA A 20 -27.45 -13.06 25.81
CA ALA A 20 -26.23 -13.83 25.64
C ALA A 20 -25.57 -13.47 24.29
N PRO A 21 -24.22 -13.51 24.21
CA PRO A 21 -23.57 -13.50 22.92
C PRO A 21 -24.09 -14.65 22.05
N GLY A 22 -24.09 -14.42 20.72
CA GLY A 22 -24.66 -15.35 19.75
C GLY A 22 -24.11 -16.78 19.86
N ALA A 23 -24.72 -17.72 19.14
CA ALA A 23 -24.38 -19.13 19.23
C ALA A 23 -22.89 -19.40 19.00
N VAL A 24 -22.28 -20.18 19.91
CA VAL A 24 -20.85 -20.56 19.88
C VAL A 24 -20.48 -21.19 18.54
N ASP A 25 -21.35 -22.02 17.96
CA ASP A 25 -21.12 -22.65 16.66
C ASP A 25 -20.93 -21.63 15.53
N GLY A 26 -21.66 -20.50 15.60
CA GLY A 26 -21.51 -19.40 14.64
C GLY A 26 -20.13 -18.76 14.76
N THR A 27 -19.65 -18.56 15.99
CA THR A 27 -18.30 -18.02 16.26
C THR A 27 -17.21 -18.99 15.80
N VAL A 28 -17.33 -20.29 16.10
CA VAL A 28 -16.36 -21.31 15.67
C VAL A 28 -16.32 -21.43 14.14
N ARG A 29 -17.49 -21.40 13.48
CA ARG A 29 -17.56 -21.41 12.01
C ARG A 29 -16.85 -20.19 11.42
N SER A 30 -17.14 -18.99 11.93
CA SER A 30 -16.48 -17.76 11.47
C SER A 30 -14.96 -17.80 11.66
N MET A 31 -14.46 -18.35 12.78
CA MET A 31 -13.03 -18.54 12.98
C MET A 31 -12.44 -19.51 11.94
N THR A 32 -13.13 -20.63 11.69
CA THR A 32 -12.70 -21.65 10.73
C THR A 32 -12.64 -21.08 9.32
N ASP A 33 -13.70 -20.37 8.91
CA ASP A 33 -13.78 -19.71 7.61
C ASP A 33 -12.65 -18.68 7.46
N SER A 34 -12.35 -17.90 8.52
CA SER A 34 -11.23 -16.93 8.47
C SER A 34 -9.86 -17.58 8.30
N ILE A 35 -9.64 -18.78 8.87
CA ILE A 35 -8.40 -19.54 8.73
C ILE A 35 -8.35 -20.16 7.33
N ALA A 36 -9.46 -20.75 6.87
CA ALA A 36 -9.56 -21.34 5.55
C ALA A 36 -9.30 -20.30 4.45
N ASP A 37 -9.88 -19.10 4.58
CA ASP A 37 -9.65 -17.97 3.68
C ASP A 37 -8.19 -17.51 3.64
N GLU A 38 -7.53 -17.45 4.80
CA GLU A 38 -6.11 -17.10 4.88
C GLU A 38 -5.24 -18.15 4.20
N ILE A 39 -5.47 -19.44 4.49
CA ILE A 39 -4.74 -20.56 3.87
C ILE A 39 -4.99 -20.63 2.37
N ALA A 40 -6.24 -20.47 1.93
CA ALA A 40 -6.60 -20.47 0.51
C ALA A 40 -5.84 -19.38 -0.26
N ARG A 41 -5.70 -18.18 0.33
CA ARG A 41 -4.87 -17.11 -0.23
C ARG A 41 -3.39 -17.46 -0.28
N GLU A 42 -2.86 -18.23 0.67
CA GLU A 42 -1.43 -18.61 0.68
C GLU A 42 -1.08 -19.71 -0.33
N ILE A 43 -2.02 -20.62 -0.62
CA ILE A 43 -1.77 -21.78 -1.48
C ILE A 43 -2.18 -21.52 -2.92
N SER A 44 -3.26 -20.77 -3.13
CA SER A 44 -3.78 -20.51 -4.48
C SER A 44 -3.02 -19.36 -5.15
N PRO A 45 -2.38 -19.59 -6.31
CA PRO A 45 -1.84 -18.51 -7.12
C PRO A 45 -2.96 -17.53 -7.48
N ARG A 46 -2.75 -16.26 -7.21
CA ARG A 46 -3.68 -15.20 -7.60
C ARG A 46 -2.96 -14.13 -8.38
N THR A 47 -3.62 -13.66 -9.43
CA THR A 47 -3.17 -12.48 -10.16
C THR A 47 -3.71 -11.25 -9.45
N GLU A 48 -2.85 -10.53 -8.74
CA GLU A 48 -3.18 -9.20 -8.23
C GLU A 48 -2.91 -8.18 -9.36
N ARG A 49 -3.93 -7.38 -9.71
CA ARG A 49 -3.76 -6.26 -10.64
C ARG A 49 -3.78 -4.99 -9.81
N TYR A 50 -2.68 -4.24 -9.85
CA TYR A 50 -2.55 -2.97 -9.12
C TYR A 50 -2.81 -1.81 -10.06
N ASP A 51 -3.84 -1.01 -9.78
CA ASP A 51 -4.03 0.27 -10.45
C ASP A 51 -3.30 1.35 -9.66
N LEU A 52 -2.09 1.67 -10.11
CA LEU A 52 -1.29 2.76 -9.53
C LEU A 52 -1.89 4.10 -9.96
N ARG A 53 -2.45 4.81 -8.99
CA ARG A 53 -3.04 6.14 -9.21
C ARG A 53 -2.18 7.21 -8.57
N PHE A 54 -1.77 8.18 -9.37
CA PHE A 54 -1.10 9.39 -8.90
C PHE A 54 -2.05 10.25 -8.05
N TYR A 55 -1.49 10.94 -7.04
CA TYR A 55 -2.23 11.94 -6.31
C TYR A 55 -2.43 13.19 -7.17
N GLU A 56 -3.67 13.68 -7.23
CA GLU A 56 -4.01 14.94 -7.92
C GLU A 56 -4.24 16.10 -6.94
N SER A 57 -4.29 15.79 -5.64
CA SER A 57 -4.50 16.80 -4.60
C SER A 57 -3.31 17.74 -4.52
N ARG A 58 -3.62 19.03 -4.34
CA ARG A 58 -2.65 20.12 -4.13
C ARG A 58 -2.73 20.65 -2.70
N ASP A 59 -3.34 19.88 -1.80
CA ASP A 59 -3.47 20.25 -0.40
C ASP A 59 -2.09 20.37 0.23
N ALA A 60 -1.92 21.40 1.08
CA ALA A 60 -0.64 21.77 1.70
C ALA A 60 0.49 22.19 0.73
N MET A 61 0.25 22.25 -0.58
CA MET A 61 1.24 22.67 -1.59
C MET A 61 1.23 24.21 -1.79
N PRO A 62 2.41 24.85 -1.90
CA PRO A 62 2.53 26.27 -2.28
C PRO A 62 1.88 26.57 -3.65
N LYS A 63 1.19 27.71 -3.77
CA LYS A 63 0.41 28.07 -4.97
C LYS A 63 1.25 28.15 -6.24
N GLU A 64 2.51 28.56 -6.08
CA GLU A 64 3.50 28.73 -7.13
C GLU A 64 3.79 27.40 -7.85
N MET A 65 3.59 26.29 -7.15
CA MET A 65 3.86 24.95 -7.63
C MET A 65 2.64 24.27 -8.28
N HIS A 66 1.42 24.77 -8.03
CA HIS A 66 0.18 24.10 -8.45
C HIS A 66 0.11 23.85 -9.95
N THR A 67 0.52 24.84 -10.76
CA THR A 67 0.53 24.72 -12.22
C THR A 67 1.53 23.67 -12.66
N ARG A 68 2.77 23.76 -12.16
CA ARG A 68 3.85 22.81 -12.48
C ARG A 68 3.48 21.38 -12.10
N PHE A 69 2.90 21.18 -10.91
CA PHE A 69 2.46 19.87 -10.44
C PHE A 69 1.37 19.30 -11.34
N LYS A 70 0.33 20.09 -11.63
CA LYS A 70 -0.76 19.67 -12.52
C LYS A 70 -0.26 19.27 -13.91
N ASP A 71 0.69 20.02 -14.45
CA ASP A 71 1.27 19.73 -15.76
C ASP A 71 2.11 18.44 -15.74
N ALA A 72 2.88 18.21 -14.66
CA ALA A 72 3.59 16.95 -14.44
C ALA A 72 2.62 15.75 -14.33
N ILE A 73 1.55 15.88 -13.55
CA ILE A 73 0.52 14.83 -13.41
C ILE A 73 -0.16 14.53 -14.75
N ARG A 74 -0.48 15.55 -15.56
CA ARG A 74 -1.00 15.33 -16.93
C ARG A 74 0.01 14.63 -17.82
N ALA A 75 1.28 14.95 -17.68
CA ALA A 75 2.35 14.35 -18.48
C ALA A 75 2.52 12.86 -18.17
N THR A 76 2.13 12.35 -16.99
CA THR A 76 2.22 10.92 -16.65
C THR A 76 1.49 10.01 -17.65
N GLN A 77 0.45 10.51 -18.32
CA GLN A 77 -0.33 9.76 -19.32
C GLN A 77 0.35 9.68 -20.70
N ARG A 78 1.35 10.51 -20.97
CA ARG A 78 1.98 10.67 -22.30
C ARG A 78 3.47 10.43 -22.28
N ASP A 79 4.15 10.89 -21.24
CA ASP A 79 5.58 10.79 -21.00
C ASP A 79 5.82 10.56 -19.50
N LEU A 80 5.66 9.29 -19.09
CA LEU A 80 5.89 8.89 -17.70
C LEU A 80 7.34 9.18 -17.26
N PRO A 81 8.41 8.85 -18.02
CA PRO A 81 9.77 9.18 -17.61
C PRO A 81 10.01 10.68 -17.43
N GLY A 82 9.48 11.53 -18.32
CA GLY A 82 9.56 12.98 -18.19
C GLY A 82 8.81 13.51 -16.97
N ALA A 83 7.58 13.06 -16.77
CA ALA A 83 6.78 13.42 -15.60
C ALA A 83 7.48 13.04 -14.29
N CYS A 84 8.07 11.84 -14.23
CA CYS A 84 8.81 11.39 -13.05
C CYS A 84 10.03 12.26 -12.74
N ARG A 85 10.79 12.69 -13.75
CA ARG A 85 11.92 13.63 -13.53
C ARG A 85 11.44 14.98 -13.00
N GLU A 86 10.31 15.48 -13.49
CA GLU A 86 9.74 16.73 -13.00
C GLU A 86 9.25 16.59 -11.54
N LEU A 87 8.58 15.49 -11.20
CA LEU A 87 8.13 15.20 -9.84
C LEU A 87 9.31 15.08 -8.87
N GLU A 88 10.39 14.37 -9.25
CA GLU A 88 11.63 14.27 -8.47
C GLU A 88 12.28 15.65 -8.26
N ALA A 89 12.35 16.48 -9.30
CA ALA A 89 12.89 17.84 -9.20
C ALA A 89 12.02 18.73 -8.30
N MET A 90 10.70 18.55 -8.31
CA MET A 90 9.78 19.27 -7.45
C MET A 90 9.89 18.81 -5.98
N GLU A 91 10.01 17.50 -5.73
CA GLU A 91 10.22 16.94 -4.40
C GLU A 91 11.49 17.50 -3.77
N ALA A 92 12.58 17.57 -4.54
CA ALA A 92 13.87 18.11 -4.09
C ALA A 92 13.81 19.61 -3.77
N ALA A 93 13.01 20.38 -4.51
CA ALA A 93 12.87 21.82 -4.29
C ALA A 93 11.99 22.14 -3.07
N ALA A 94 10.89 21.41 -2.91
CA ALA A 94 9.96 21.60 -1.81
C ALA A 94 9.17 20.30 -1.56
N PRO A 95 9.56 19.52 -0.54
CA PRO A 95 8.92 18.26 -0.23
C PRO A 95 7.42 18.42 0.08
N GLN A 96 6.59 17.62 -0.57
CA GLN A 96 5.13 17.57 -0.38
C GLN A 96 4.69 16.11 -0.36
N PHE A 97 3.73 15.74 0.50
CA PHE A 97 3.34 14.34 0.66
C PHE A 97 2.83 13.72 -0.65
N ALA A 98 2.06 14.48 -1.44
CA ALA A 98 1.51 14.01 -2.72
C ALA A 98 2.64 13.73 -3.72
N ILE A 99 3.59 14.66 -3.84
CA ILE A 99 4.75 14.51 -4.73
C ILE A 99 5.64 13.35 -4.28
N ALA A 100 5.92 13.22 -2.98
CA ALA A 100 6.72 12.11 -2.45
C ALA A 100 6.07 10.74 -2.74
N TYR A 101 4.75 10.65 -2.61
CA TYR A 101 4.02 9.44 -2.99
C TYR A 101 4.12 9.15 -4.50
N ASP A 102 3.95 10.17 -5.33
CA ASP A 102 4.03 10.06 -6.78
C ASP A 102 5.44 9.70 -7.28
N VAL A 103 6.48 10.20 -6.61
CA VAL A 103 7.87 9.75 -6.81
C VAL A 103 8.04 8.28 -6.43
N GLY A 104 7.34 7.81 -5.39
CA GLY A 104 7.29 6.38 -5.05
C GLY A 104 6.70 5.52 -6.17
N ILE A 105 5.59 5.95 -6.79
CA ILE A 105 5.02 5.29 -7.97
C ILE A 105 6.03 5.27 -9.13
N CYS A 106 6.72 6.37 -9.37
CA CYS A 106 7.75 6.48 -10.40
C CYS A 106 8.94 5.52 -10.16
N ALA A 107 9.37 5.35 -8.91
CA ALA A 107 10.40 4.39 -8.54
C ALA A 107 9.90 2.94 -8.69
N GLU A 108 8.67 2.65 -8.26
CA GLU A 108 8.03 1.34 -8.44
C GLU A 108 7.94 0.95 -9.93
N ALA A 109 7.55 1.89 -10.81
CA ALA A 109 7.48 1.68 -12.26
C ALA A 109 8.85 1.40 -12.92
N ARG A 110 9.94 1.88 -12.32
CA ARG A 110 11.32 1.58 -12.76
C ARG A 110 11.89 0.29 -12.17
N GLY A 111 11.18 -0.36 -11.25
CA GLY A 111 11.67 -1.53 -10.50
C GLY A 111 12.67 -1.18 -9.38
N ASP A 112 12.81 0.11 -9.05
CA ASP A 112 13.64 0.57 -7.93
C ASP A 112 12.83 0.56 -6.63
N TYR A 113 12.62 -0.65 -6.12
CA TYR A 113 11.73 -0.90 -4.99
C TYR A 113 12.22 -0.29 -3.68
N GLU A 114 13.53 -0.16 -3.47
CA GLU A 114 14.08 0.48 -2.26
C GLU A 114 13.79 1.98 -2.29
N ALA A 115 14.06 2.64 -3.43
CA ALA A 115 13.73 4.06 -3.60
C ALA A 115 12.21 4.31 -3.46
N ALA A 116 11.38 3.38 -3.94
CA ALA A 116 9.91 3.48 -3.80
C ALA A 116 9.47 3.43 -2.33
N ILE A 117 10.00 2.49 -1.54
CA ILE A 117 9.70 2.39 -0.10
C ILE A 117 10.11 3.67 0.62
N ASP A 118 11.29 4.20 0.32
CA ASP A 118 11.77 5.42 0.97
C ASP A 118 10.91 6.64 0.61
N ALA A 119 10.45 6.74 -0.63
CA ALA A 119 9.53 7.78 -1.06
C ALA A 119 8.16 7.69 -0.35
N TYR A 120 7.58 6.48 -0.23
CA TYR A 120 6.33 6.28 0.51
C TYR A 120 6.48 6.58 2.01
N ARG A 121 7.62 6.23 2.62
CA ARG A 121 7.93 6.61 4.00
C ARG A 121 8.04 8.13 4.19
N ARG A 122 8.65 8.83 3.24
CA ARG A 122 8.68 10.31 3.23
C ARG A 122 7.27 10.88 3.12
N ALA A 123 6.42 10.34 2.24
CA ALA A 123 5.02 10.76 2.14
C ALA A 123 4.26 10.59 3.47
N ALA A 124 4.43 9.45 4.14
CA ALA A 124 3.85 9.19 5.46
C ALA A 124 4.39 10.12 6.56
N THR A 125 5.66 10.51 6.47
CA THR A 125 6.27 11.48 7.40
C THR A 125 5.71 12.90 7.20
N LEU A 126 5.49 13.31 5.94
CA LEU A 126 4.95 14.61 5.58
C LEU A 126 3.45 14.72 5.88
N ARG A 127 2.70 13.61 5.81
CA ARG A 127 1.29 13.51 6.16
C ARG A 127 1.06 12.38 7.18
N PRO A 128 1.31 12.61 8.47
CA PRO A 128 1.22 11.57 9.51
C PRO A 128 -0.21 11.15 9.85
N ARG A 129 -1.22 11.84 9.30
CA ARG A 129 -2.63 11.45 9.42
C ARG A 129 -3.05 10.84 8.10
N ASP A 130 -3.82 9.75 8.15
CA ASP A 130 -4.31 9.06 6.95
C ASP A 130 -3.18 8.49 6.08
N THR A 131 -2.40 7.56 6.64
CA THR A 131 -1.25 6.91 5.96
C THR A 131 -1.64 5.62 5.23
N ALA A 132 -2.92 5.25 5.22
CA ALA A 132 -3.38 3.95 4.72
C ALA A 132 -2.93 3.66 3.27
N ASP A 133 -2.97 4.68 2.41
CA ASP A 133 -2.48 4.56 1.03
C ASP A 133 -0.96 4.30 0.96
N PHE A 134 -0.19 4.97 1.83
CA PHE A 134 1.28 4.85 1.87
C PHE A 134 1.72 3.51 2.43
N ASP A 135 1.03 3.04 3.46
CA ASP A 135 1.26 1.74 4.08
C ASP A 135 0.91 0.62 3.08
N SER A 136 -0.24 0.74 2.42
CA SER A 136 -0.67 -0.19 1.36
C SER A 136 0.32 -0.22 0.19
N ALA A 137 0.85 0.94 -0.22
CA ALA A 137 1.86 1.04 -1.26
C ALA A 137 3.20 0.40 -0.83
N THR A 138 3.64 0.65 0.40
CA THR A 138 4.85 0.03 0.97
C THR A 138 4.72 -1.49 1.02
N ASP A 139 3.58 -2.02 1.47
CA ASP A 139 3.33 -3.44 1.54
C ASP A 139 3.26 -4.10 0.16
N ARG A 140 2.69 -3.41 -0.83
CA ARG A 140 2.74 -3.85 -2.24
C ARG A 140 4.17 -3.95 -2.72
N VAL A 141 5.00 -2.93 -2.53
CA VAL A 141 6.39 -2.94 -2.98
C VAL A 141 7.21 -4.04 -2.29
N ARG A 142 6.98 -4.30 -0.99
CA ARG A 142 7.60 -5.44 -0.30
C ARG A 142 7.26 -6.78 -0.93
N LYS A 143 6.01 -6.99 -1.36
CA LYS A 143 5.62 -8.20 -2.09
C LYS A 143 6.34 -8.30 -3.43
N LEU A 144 6.50 -7.19 -4.15
CA LEU A 144 7.22 -7.15 -5.43
C LEU A 144 8.72 -7.48 -5.26
N ILE A 145 9.34 -7.06 -4.16
CA ILE A 145 10.72 -7.45 -3.82
C ILE A 145 10.83 -8.98 -3.68
N VAL A 146 9.95 -9.58 -2.87
CA VAL A 146 9.92 -11.05 -2.67
C VAL A 146 9.71 -11.76 -4.00
N GLN A 147 8.75 -11.31 -4.82
CA GLN A 147 8.50 -11.88 -6.14
C GLN A 147 9.74 -11.81 -7.04
N ARG A 148 10.40 -10.65 -7.11
CA ARG A 148 11.61 -10.46 -7.91
C ARG A 148 12.73 -11.38 -7.45
N ASP A 149 12.90 -11.55 -6.15
CA ASP A 149 13.94 -12.41 -5.58
C ASP A 149 13.65 -13.89 -5.85
N ASP A 150 12.39 -14.32 -5.74
CA ASP A 150 11.94 -15.66 -6.14
C ASP A 150 12.17 -15.91 -7.64
N GLU A 151 11.83 -14.95 -8.50
CA GLU A 151 12.07 -15.04 -9.94
C GLU A 151 13.56 -15.14 -10.27
N ARG A 152 14.41 -14.43 -9.53
CA ARG A 152 15.87 -14.52 -9.67
C ARG A 152 16.42 -15.87 -9.20
N ALA A 153 15.91 -16.41 -8.11
CA ALA A 153 16.31 -17.72 -7.59
C ALA A 153 15.91 -18.89 -8.51
N ARG A 154 14.92 -18.69 -9.39
CA ARG A 154 14.47 -19.67 -10.38
C ARG A 154 15.27 -19.65 -11.69
N ARG A 155 16.09 -18.63 -11.93
CA ARG A 155 16.94 -18.49 -13.12
C ARG A 155 18.30 -19.12 -12.89
#